data_AF-A0A6B1IC86-F1
#
_entry.id   AF-A0A6B1IC86-F1
#
_cell.length_a   1.000
_cell.length_b   1.000
_cell.length_c   1.000
_cell.angle_alpha   90.00
_cell.angle_beta   90.00
_cell.angle_gamma   90.00
#
_symmetry.space_group_name_H-M   'P 1'
#
loop_
_entity.id
_entity.type
_entity.pdbx_description
1 polymer ?
#
loop_
_entity_poly.entity_id
_entity_poly.type
_entity_poly.pdbx_seq_one_letter_code
_entity_poly.pdbx_strand_id
1 'polypeptide(L)'
;MDGGEGGPAGAEERPEPSAVLGRLPTDAGLRRQLAAAARSRGRTASVAAEIDEVEAELAAIEVEPVDLTEPRRRVAEATGEIERLKERVAALRGDVRGRRAVDAEADETLDDLEAAAAELSAAQTEAIAAEQALERARAEAARNRDERRRRLRLRDRLRNRRRDARRELAASVYSEFRRALAVVPAGDPSAAGSEPDAYDGDPLAASLAAVRVAALDAPVELRGDAARAVEAAERSARSLLRTADVRVEAPSRPGF
;
A
#
# COMPACT_ATOMS: atom_id res chain seq x y z
N MET A 1 3.94 -0.92 26.35
CA MET A 1 4.06 -2.31 25.85
C MET A 1 3.52 -2.33 24.44
N ASP A 2 4.36 -2.81 23.55
CA ASP A 2 4.15 -3.22 22.16
C ASP A 2 3.61 -2.20 21.15
N GLY A 3 4.56 -1.44 20.59
CA GLY A 3 4.41 -0.79 19.30
C GLY A 3 4.46 -1.84 18.20
N GLY A 4 3.31 -2.15 17.62
CA GLY A 4 3.22 -2.89 16.37
C GLY A 4 3.61 -1.99 15.21
N GLU A 5 4.90 -1.91 14.92
CA GLU A 5 5.43 -1.44 13.64
C GLU A 5 4.93 -2.37 12.53
N GLY A 6 3.73 -2.08 12.01
CA GLY A 6 3.31 -2.54 10.70
C GLY A 6 4.16 -1.81 9.66
N GLY A 7 5.37 -2.31 9.43
CA GLY A 7 6.26 -1.83 8.37
C GLY A 7 5.50 -1.70 7.05
N PRO A 8 5.88 -0.74 6.18
CA PRO A 8 5.18 -0.52 4.93
C PRO A 8 5.18 -1.85 4.18
N ALA A 9 3.99 -2.42 3.96
CA ALA A 9 3.81 -3.53 3.04
C ALA A 9 4.42 -3.06 1.72
N GLY A 10 5.64 -3.53 1.45
CA GLY A 10 6.46 -3.09 0.35
C GLY A 10 5.62 -3.15 -0.90
N ALA A 11 5.74 -2.12 -1.75
CA ALA A 11 5.28 -2.22 -3.11
C ALA A 11 5.78 -3.56 -3.63
N GLU A 12 4.86 -4.51 -3.84
CA GLU A 12 5.22 -5.86 -4.27
C GLU A 12 5.84 -5.66 -5.66
N GLU A 13 7.16 -5.59 -5.70
CA GLU A 13 7.94 -5.26 -6.88
C GLU A 13 7.59 -6.31 -7.94
N ARG A 14 7.52 -5.90 -9.21
CA ARG A 14 7.17 -6.83 -10.30
C ARG A 14 8.23 -7.94 -10.26
N PRO A 15 7.88 -9.19 -9.88
CA PRO A 15 8.90 -10.19 -9.65
C PRO A 15 9.59 -10.49 -10.97
N GLU A 16 10.93 -10.48 -10.93
CA GLU A 16 11.76 -10.85 -12.07
C GLU A 16 11.35 -12.23 -12.61
N PRO A 17 11.41 -12.48 -13.93
CA PRO A 17 10.99 -13.75 -14.49
C PRO A 17 11.68 -14.97 -13.87
N SER A 18 12.96 -14.84 -13.54
CA SER A 18 13.76 -15.87 -12.87
C SER A 18 13.28 -16.17 -11.45
N ALA A 19 12.72 -15.19 -10.72
CA ALA A 19 12.15 -15.42 -9.39
C ALA A 19 10.87 -16.28 -9.43
N VAL A 20 10.17 -16.30 -10.57
CA VAL A 20 8.95 -17.10 -10.75
C VAL A 20 9.23 -18.47 -11.37
N LEU A 21 10.15 -18.53 -12.34
CA LEU A 21 10.41 -19.70 -13.18
C LEU A 21 11.75 -20.40 -12.91
N GLY A 22 12.62 -19.83 -12.07
CA GLY A 22 13.97 -20.33 -11.83
C GLY A 22 14.04 -21.59 -10.96
N ARG A 23 12.93 -22.01 -10.36
CA ARG A 23 12.85 -23.23 -9.53
C ARG A 23 11.55 -23.97 -9.78
N LEU A 24 11.64 -25.27 -10.06
CA LEU A 24 10.52 -26.16 -10.28
C LEU A 24 10.52 -27.34 -9.29
N PRO A 25 9.33 -27.76 -8.78
CA PRO A 25 8.02 -27.16 -9.00
C PRO A 25 7.91 -25.75 -8.38
N THR A 26 7.00 -24.94 -8.92
CA THR A 26 6.74 -23.56 -8.46
C THR A 26 5.33 -23.47 -7.89
N ASP A 27 5.16 -22.72 -6.79
CA ASP A 27 3.85 -22.46 -6.18
C ASP A 27 3.06 -21.37 -6.93
N ALA A 28 3.66 -20.76 -7.96
CA ALA A 28 3.00 -19.75 -8.77
C ALA A 28 1.94 -20.38 -9.69
N GLY A 29 0.71 -19.86 -9.66
CA GLY A 29 -0.33 -20.28 -10.61
C GLY A 29 0.03 -19.97 -12.07
N LEU A 30 -0.54 -20.75 -13.02
CA LEU A 30 -0.18 -20.73 -14.45
C LEU A 30 -0.14 -19.33 -15.08
N ARG A 31 -1.15 -18.47 -14.83
CA ARG A 31 -1.14 -17.08 -15.33
C ARG A 31 0.10 -16.31 -14.93
N ARG A 32 0.57 -16.48 -13.69
CA ARG A 32 1.76 -15.78 -13.16
C ARG A 32 3.02 -16.29 -13.85
N GLN A 33 3.11 -17.61 -14.06
CA GLN A 33 4.20 -18.25 -14.78
C GLN A 33 4.27 -17.79 -16.26
N LEU A 34 3.15 -17.80 -16.97
CA LEU A 34 3.09 -17.35 -18.37
C LEU A 34 3.36 -15.86 -18.52
N ALA A 35 2.88 -15.03 -17.58
CA ALA A 35 3.24 -13.61 -17.58
C ALA A 35 4.73 -13.39 -17.35
N ALA A 36 5.38 -14.17 -16.49
CA ALA A 36 6.84 -14.16 -16.32
C ALA A 36 7.56 -14.59 -17.61
N ALA A 37 7.09 -15.67 -18.25
CA ALA A 37 7.63 -16.13 -19.54
C ALA A 37 7.52 -15.04 -20.62
N ALA A 38 6.37 -14.37 -20.73
CA ALA A 38 6.19 -13.26 -21.67
C ALA A 38 7.18 -12.10 -21.40
N ARG A 39 7.37 -11.69 -20.14
CA ARG A 39 8.33 -10.63 -19.77
C ARG A 39 9.77 -11.01 -20.07
N SER A 40 10.17 -12.26 -19.83
CA SER A 40 11.51 -12.74 -20.19
C SER A 40 11.81 -12.60 -21.69
N ARG A 41 10.77 -12.56 -22.52
CA ARG A 41 10.88 -12.31 -23.97
C ARG A 41 10.74 -10.84 -24.35
N GLY A 42 10.83 -9.92 -23.39
CA GLY A 42 10.68 -8.48 -23.60
C GLY A 42 9.25 -8.01 -23.89
N ARG A 43 8.22 -8.82 -23.62
CA ARG A 43 6.83 -8.39 -23.83
C ARG A 43 6.34 -7.53 -22.67
N THR A 44 5.61 -6.48 -23.02
CA THR A 44 5.03 -5.51 -22.07
C THR A 44 3.53 -5.47 -22.25
N ALA A 45 2.79 -5.31 -21.15
CA ALA A 45 1.33 -5.16 -21.19
C ALA A 45 0.94 -3.75 -21.67
N SER A 46 -0.24 -3.61 -22.27
CA SER A 46 -0.73 -2.30 -22.72
C SER A 46 -0.89 -1.30 -21.56
N VAL A 47 -1.23 -1.81 -20.37
CA VAL A 47 -1.43 -1.03 -19.14
C VAL A 47 -0.14 -0.76 -18.35
N ALA A 48 1.05 -1.10 -18.87
CA ALA A 48 2.30 -0.97 -18.11
C ALA A 48 2.60 0.48 -17.69
N ALA A 49 2.45 1.44 -18.61
CA ALA A 49 2.66 2.85 -18.32
C ALA A 49 1.71 3.38 -17.24
N GLU A 50 0.45 2.91 -17.24
CA GLU A 50 -0.52 3.28 -16.21
C GLU A 50 -0.18 2.67 -14.84
N ILE A 51 0.40 1.46 -14.81
CA ILE A 51 0.88 0.88 -13.56
C ILE A 51 2.03 1.76 -13.01
N ASP A 52 2.96 2.18 -13.88
CA ASP A 52 4.08 3.06 -13.48
C ASP A 52 3.58 4.42 -12.97
N GLU A 53 2.57 5.01 -13.64
CA GLU A 53 1.91 6.25 -13.21
C GLU A 53 1.25 6.10 -11.83
N VAL A 54 0.47 5.04 -11.61
CA VAL A 54 -0.21 4.79 -10.33
C VAL A 54 0.80 4.52 -9.21
N GLU A 55 1.91 3.83 -9.50
CA GLU A 55 3.00 3.62 -8.53
C GLU A 55 3.67 4.95 -8.16
N ALA A 56 3.93 5.83 -9.13
CA ALA A 56 4.47 7.16 -8.88
C ALA A 56 3.49 8.03 -8.07
N GLU A 57 2.19 8.02 -8.41
CA GLU A 57 1.15 8.72 -7.64
C GLU A 57 1.08 8.23 -6.20
N LEU A 58 1.22 6.91 -5.97
CA LEU A 58 1.24 6.32 -4.63
C LEU A 58 2.47 6.74 -3.83
N ALA A 59 3.63 6.79 -4.46
CA ALA A 59 4.89 7.21 -3.83
C ALA A 59 4.87 8.68 -3.41
N ALA A 60 4.14 9.53 -4.15
CA ALA A 60 3.99 10.95 -3.83
C ALA A 60 3.02 11.24 -2.66
N ILE A 61 2.23 10.27 -2.19
CA ILE A 61 1.29 10.49 -1.09
C ILE A 61 1.98 10.30 0.26
N GLU A 62 2.30 11.41 0.91
CA GLU A 62 2.74 11.48 2.29
C GLU A 62 1.57 11.89 3.20
N VAL A 63 1.39 11.21 4.33
CA VAL A 63 0.30 11.47 5.26
C VAL A 63 0.82 11.47 6.68
N GLU A 64 0.88 12.65 7.29
CA GLU A 64 1.19 12.80 8.71
C GLU A 64 -0.10 12.72 9.56
N PRO A 65 -0.12 12.03 10.71
CA PRO A 65 -1.21 12.16 11.68
C PRO A 65 -1.30 13.59 12.24
N VAL A 66 -2.52 14.14 12.28
CA VAL A 66 -2.80 15.42 12.94
C VAL A 66 -3.54 15.16 14.23
N ASP A 67 -2.98 15.62 15.35
CA ASP A 67 -3.65 15.59 16.65
C ASP A 67 -4.53 16.83 16.86
N LEU A 68 -5.81 16.61 17.11
CA LEU A 68 -6.79 17.66 17.39
C LEU A 68 -7.00 17.90 18.89
N THR A 69 -6.40 17.08 19.76
CA THR A 69 -6.60 17.12 21.21
C THR A 69 -6.11 18.45 21.78
N GLU A 70 -4.88 18.84 21.46
CA GLU A 70 -4.28 20.05 21.98
C GLU A 70 -5.00 21.35 21.53
N PRO A 71 -5.33 21.54 20.23
CA PRO A 71 -6.11 22.71 19.81
C PRO A 71 -7.52 22.76 20.42
N ARG A 72 -8.16 21.61 20.65
CA ARG A 72 -9.48 21.56 21.31
C ARG A 72 -9.39 21.98 22.77
N ARG A 73 -8.38 21.50 23.48
CA ARG A 73 -8.15 21.85 24.88
C ARG A 73 -7.97 23.36 25.04
N ARG A 74 -7.12 23.98 24.21
CA ARG A 74 -6.87 25.42 24.24
C ARG A 74 -8.12 26.26 24.00
N VAL A 75 -9.00 25.85 23.08
CA VAL A 75 -10.30 26.53 22.88
C VAL A 75 -11.17 26.44 24.14
N ALA A 76 -11.25 25.26 24.77
CA ALA A 76 -12.03 25.09 25.99
C ALA A 76 -11.47 25.93 27.16
N GLU A 77 -10.15 25.97 27.33
CA GLU A 77 -9.47 26.78 28.34
C GLU A 77 -9.72 28.27 28.14
N ALA A 78 -9.53 28.78 26.91
CA ALA A 78 -9.74 30.19 26.59
C ALA A 78 -11.20 30.63 26.78
N THR A 79 -12.17 29.82 26.34
CA THR A 79 -13.60 30.10 26.58
C THR A 79 -13.93 30.08 28.07
N GLY A 80 -13.36 29.13 28.82
CA GLY A 80 -13.54 29.06 30.28
C GLY A 80 -12.92 30.25 31.03
N GLU A 81 -11.83 30.81 30.53
CA GLU A 81 -11.21 32.03 31.08
C GLU A 81 -12.07 33.27 30.79
N ILE A 82 -12.59 33.40 29.56
CA ILE A 82 -13.48 34.50 29.18
C ILE A 82 -14.71 34.58 30.08
N GLU A 83 -15.37 33.45 30.35
CA GLU A 83 -16.56 33.44 31.21
C GLU A 83 -16.22 33.87 32.64
N ARG A 84 -15.11 33.37 33.20
CA ARG A 84 -14.62 33.80 34.53
C ARG A 84 -14.32 35.30 34.58
N LEU A 85 -13.68 35.85 33.55
CA LEU A 85 -13.36 37.28 33.48
C LEU A 85 -14.60 38.17 33.28
N LYS A 86 -15.59 37.72 32.51
CA LYS A 86 -16.88 38.42 32.38
C LYS A 86 -17.61 38.51 33.72
N GLU A 87 -17.64 37.42 34.48
CA GLU A 87 -18.22 37.41 35.84
C GLU A 87 -17.49 38.38 36.76
N ARG A 88 -16.15 38.38 36.76
CA ARG A 88 -15.33 39.32 37.54
C ARG A 88 -15.60 40.77 37.17
N VAL A 89 -15.63 41.11 35.88
CA VAL A 89 -15.97 42.46 35.39
C VAL A 89 -17.38 42.87 35.82
N ALA A 90 -18.35 41.97 35.78
CA ALA A 90 -19.73 42.25 36.20
C ALA A 90 -19.82 42.54 37.70
N ALA A 91 -19.12 41.75 38.53
CA ALA A 91 -19.04 41.96 39.98
C ALA A 91 -18.42 43.34 40.31
N LEU A 92 -17.24 43.65 39.76
CA LEU A 92 -16.56 44.92 39.98
C LEU A 92 -17.39 46.12 39.50
N ARG A 93 -18.10 45.99 38.37
CA ARG A 93 -19.07 47.01 37.92
C ARG A 93 -20.21 47.22 38.93
N GLY A 94 -20.69 46.15 39.55
CA GLY A 94 -21.69 46.20 40.61
C GLY A 94 -21.17 46.97 41.82
N ASP A 95 -19.95 46.65 42.27
CA ASP A 95 -19.31 47.26 43.44
C ASP A 95 -19.04 48.75 43.26
N VAL A 96 -18.49 49.15 42.11
CA VAL A 96 -18.29 50.56 41.76
C VAL A 96 -19.61 51.34 41.80
N ARG A 97 -20.70 50.77 41.27
CA ARG A 97 -22.03 51.40 41.33
C ARG A 97 -22.55 51.51 42.76
N GLY A 98 -22.35 50.47 43.57
CA GLY A 98 -22.75 50.45 44.98
C GLY A 98 -22.03 51.53 45.78
N ARG A 99 -20.70 51.66 45.65
CA ARG A 99 -19.89 52.68 46.33
C ARG A 99 -20.29 54.09 45.93
N ARG A 100 -20.50 54.35 44.64
CA ARG A 100 -20.97 55.65 44.15
C ARG A 100 -22.37 56.02 44.65
N ALA A 101 -23.25 55.04 44.85
CA ALA A 101 -24.60 55.31 45.36
C ALA A 101 -24.63 55.76 46.83
N VAL A 102 -23.55 55.51 47.58
CA VAL A 102 -23.40 55.90 48.99
C VAL A 102 -22.31 56.96 49.19
N ASP A 103 -21.86 57.61 48.11
CA ASP A 103 -20.74 58.58 48.10
C ASP A 103 -19.45 58.07 48.77
N ALA A 104 -19.18 56.76 48.66
CA ALA A 104 -17.94 56.15 49.13
C ALA A 104 -16.84 56.20 48.07
N GLU A 105 -15.58 56.22 48.51
CA GLU A 105 -14.40 56.21 47.65
C GLU A 105 -14.31 54.92 46.83
N ALA A 106 -14.13 55.07 45.51
CA ALA A 106 -14.26 53.98 44.54
C ALA A 106 -13.06 53.84 43.60
N ASP A 107 -12.00 54.64 43.77
CA ASP A 107 -10.87 54.72 42.83
C ASP A 107 -10.13 53.39 42.70
N GLU A 108 -9.79 52.72 43.81
CA GLU A 108 -9.16 51.39 43.75
C GLU A 108 -10.04 50.34 43.03
N THR A 109 -11.36 50.39 43.24
CA THR A 109 -12.30 49.45 42.60
C THR A 109 -12.47 49.77 41.10
N LEU A 110 -12.25 51.02 40.69
CA LEU A 110 -12.21 51.42 39.29
C LEU A 110 -10.95 50.90 38.61
N ASP A 111 -9.79 51.01 39.24
CA ASP A 111 -8.54 50.46 38.73
C ASP A 111 -8.63 48.93 38.55
N ASP A 112 -9.18 48.22 39.54
CA ASP A 112 -9.43 46.78 39.45
C ASP A 112 -10.38 46.43 38.29
N LEU A 113 -11.42 47.24 38.07
CA LEU A 113 -12.35 47.05 36.96
C LEU A 113 -11.67 47.25 35.60
N GLU A 114 -10.84 48.28 35.47
CA GLU A 114 -10.08 48.54 34.24
C GLU A 114 -9.10 47.41 33.95
N ALA A 115 -8.38 46.92 34.97
CA ALA A 115 -7.49 45.76 34.86
C ALA A 115 -8.25 44.49 34.41
N ALA A 116 -9.39 44.18 35.06
CA ALA A 116 -10.19 43.02 34.69
C ALA A 116 -10.78 43.13 33.27
N ALA A 117 -11.13 44.34 32.82
CA ALA A 117 -11.60 44.57 31.45
C ALA A 117 -10.47 44.38 30.43
N ALA A 118 -9.24 44.81 30.75
CA ALA A 118 -8.08 44.58 29.92
C ALA A 118 -7.73 43.08 29.82
N GLU A 119 -7.74 42.36 30.94
CA GLU A 119 -7.59 40.90 30.99
C GLU A 119 -8.65 40.20 30.13
N LEU A 120 -9.92 40.60 30.24
CA LEU A 120 -11.01 40.05 29.41
C LEU A 120 -10.76 40.27 27.91
N SER A 121 -10.30 41.45 27.52
CA SER A 121 -9.98 41.75 26.12
C SER A 121 -8.81 40.89 25.60
N ALA A 122 -7.79 40.66 26.43
CA ALA A 122 -6.68 39.77 26.10
C ALA A 122 -7.15 38.31 25.95
N ALA A 123 -7.97 37.81 26.88
CA ALA A 123 -8.52 36.45 26.82
C ALA A 123 -9.42 36.24 25.60
N GLN A 124 -10.22 37.25 25.22
CA GLN A 124 -11.01 37.22 23.98
C GLN A 124 -10.14 37.09 22.73
N THR A 125 -9.01 37.81 22.71
CA THR A 125 -8.04 37.71 21.61
C THR A 125 -7.40 36.31 21.56
N GLU A 126 -7.06 35.75 22.72
CA GLU A 126 -6.50 34.39 22.80
C GLU A 126 -7.50 33.31 22.36
N ALA A 127 -8.79 33.44 22.71
CA ALA A 127 -9.81 32.51 22.24
C ALA A 127 -9.95 32.53 20.72
N ILE A 128 -9.94 33.71 20.08
CA ILE A 128 -9.96 33.82 18.61
C ILE A 128 -8.74 33.09 18.02
N ALA A 129 -7.55 33.29 18.59
CA ALA A 129 -6.34 32.62 18.12
C ALA A 129 -6.42 31.08 18.31
N ALA A 130 -6.96 30.60 19.43
CA ALA A 130 -7.17 29.19 19.70
C ALA A 130 -8.18 28.56 18.72
N GLU A 131 -9.28 29.24 18.43
CA GLU A 131 -10.29 28.79 17.45
C GLU A 131 -9.69 28.67 16.04
N GLN A 132 -8.95 29.70 15.60
CA GLN A 132 -8.26 29.68 14.32
C GLN A 132 -7.21 28.57 14.24
N ALA A 133 -6.52 28.25 15.34
CA ALA A 133 -5.59 27.12 15.39
C ALA A 133 -6.32 25.78 15.26
N LEU A 134 -7.46 25.62 15.94
CA LEU A 134 -8.30 24.43 15.84
C LEU A 134 -8.89 24.25 14.44
N GLU A 135 -9.33 25.32 13.79
CA GLU A 135 -9.84 25.28 12.42
C GLU A 135 -8.76 24.82 11.44
N ARG A 136 -7.56 25.39 11.52
CA ARG A 136 -6.41 24.97 10.70
C ARG A 136 -6.08 23.49 10.89
N ALA A 137 -6.01 23.03 12.15
CA ALA A 137 -5.75 21.63 12.46
C ALA A 137 -6.87 20.70 11.92
N ARG A 138 -8.14 21.10 12.00
CA ARG A 138 -9.27 20.35 11.42
C ARG A 138 -9.18 20.27 9.90
N ALA A 139 -8.86 21.37 9.23
CA ALA A 139 -8.69 21.41 7.78
C ALA A 139 -7.54 20.48 7.34
N GLU A 140 -6.43 20.48 8.06
CA GLU A 140 -5.31 19.57 7.81
C GLU A 140 -5.68 18.11 8.04
N ALA A 141 -6.35 17.80 9.15
CA ALA A 141 -6.84 16.44 9.42
C ALA A 141 -7.81 15.94 8.34
N ALA A 142 -8.63 16.84 7.78
CA ALA A 142 -9.53 16.53 6.67
C ALA A 142 -8.75 16.23 5.38
N ARG A 143 -7.77 17.08 5.01
CA ARG A 143 -6.88 16.83 3.87
C ARG A 143 -6.16 15.48 4.00
N ASN A 144 -5.62 15.18 5.18
CA ASN A 144 -4.91 13.92 5.42
C ASN A 144 -5.86 12.71 5.34
N ARG A 145 -7.13 12.86 5.71
CA ARG A 145 -8.15 11.82 5.50
C ARG A 145 -8.43 11.60 4.01
N ASP A 146 -8.54 12.68 3.24
CA ASP A 146 -8.78 12.58 1.80
C ASP A 146 -7.59 11.97 1.05
N GLU A 147 -6.36 12.30 1.43
CA GLU A 147 -5.15 11.66 0.91
C GLU A 147 -5.09 10.17 1.26
N ARG A 148 -5.43 9.77 2.50
CA ARG A 148 -5.55 8.35 2.85
C ARG A 148 -6.58 7.64 1.97
N ARG A 149 -7.73 8.26 1.74
CA ARG A 149 -8.78 7.70 0.87
C ARG A 149 -8.32 7.61 -0.58
N ARG A 150 -7.55 8.59 -1.07
CA ARG A 150 -6.94 8.57 -2.40
C ARG A 150 -5.92 7.43 -2.51
N ARG A 151 -5.03 7.27 -1.53
CA ARG A 151 -4.05 6.19 -1.46
C ARG A 151 -4.70 4.81 -1.52
N LEU A 152 -5.80 4.59 -0.78
CA LEU A 152 -6.55 3.32 -0.84
C LEU A 152 -7.10 3.04 -2.24
N ARG A 153 -7.75 4.03 -2.87
CA ARG A 153 -8.28 3.90 -4.22
C ARG A 153 -7.19 3.59 -5.26
N LEU A 154 -6.03 4.24 -5.15
CA LEU A 154 -4.89 3.99 -6.03
C LEU A 154 -4.31 2.59 -5.83
N ARG A 155 -4.22 2.08 -4.59
CA ARG A 155 -3.78 0.69 -4.33
C ARG A 155 -4.70 -0.34 -4.98
N ASP A 156 -6.01 -0.11 -4.92
CA ASP A 156 -6.99 -1.00 -5.56
C ASP A 156 -6.89 -0.94 -7.09
N ARG A 157 -6.76 0.28 -7.65
CA ARG A 157 -6.51 0.47 -9.08
C ARG A 157 -5.24 -0.26 -9.50
N LEU A 158 -4.13 -0.11 -8.76
CA LEU A 158 -2.85 -0.77 -9.02
C LEU A 158 -3.02 -2.30 -9.06
N ARG A 159 -3.72 -2.87 -8.07
CA ARG A 159 -3.98 -4.32 -8.02
C ARG A 159 -4.76 -4.79 -9.24
N ASN A 160 -5.78 -4.05 -9.65
CA ASN A 160 -6.58 -4.38 -10.83
C ASN A 160 -5.74 -4.30 -12.11
N ARG A 161 -4.96 -3.23 -12.30
CA ARG A 161 -4.08 -3.09 -13.48
C ARG A 161 -3.00 -4.16 -13.54
N ARG A 162 -2.42 -4.54 -12.40
CA ARG A 162 -1.48 -5.68 -12.33
C ARG A 162 -2.16 -7.01 -12.67
N ARG A 163 -3.46 -7.18 -12.38
CA ARG A 163 -4.24 -8.36 -12.82
C ARG A 163 -4.46 -8.34 -14.33
N ASP A 164 -4.84 -7.19 -14.90
CA ASP A 164 -5.02 -7.02 -16.34
C ASP A 164 -3.72 -7.27 -17.11
N ALA A 165 -2.61 -6.69 -16.64
CA ALA A 165 -1.29 -6.91 -17.23
C ALA A 165 -0.90 -8.39 -17.25
N ARG A 166 -1.15 -9.12 -16.16
CA ARG A 166 -0.89 -10.57 -16.13
C ARG A 166 -1.76 -11.33 -17.12
N ARG A 167 -3.05 -10.95 -17.26
CA ARG A 167 -3.96 -11.56 -18.23
C ARG A 167 -3.47 -11.35 -19.65
N GLU A 168 -3.14 -10.12 -20.03
CA GLU A 168 -2.64 -9.78 -21.37
C GLU A 168 -1.34 -10.51 -21.71
N LEU A 169 -0.38 -10.47 -20.79
CA LEU A 169 0.92 -11.12 -20.99
C LEU A 169 0.76 -12.63 -21.13
N ALA A 170 0.00 -13.28 -20.25
CA ALA A 170 -0.25 -14.71 -20.31
C ALA A 170 -0.96 -15.12 -21.60
N ALA A 171 -1.98 -14.36 -22.02
CA ALA A 171 -2.70 -14.60 -23.27
C ALA A 171 -1.77 -14.48 -24.48
N SER A 172 -0.86 -13.51 -24.47
CA SER A 172 0.04 -13.26 -25.60
C SER A 172 0.92 -14.48 -25.94
N VAL A 173 1.37 -15.25 -24.93
CA VAL A 173 2.25 -16.42 -25.11
C VAL A 173 1.49 -17.74 -25.06
N TYR A 174 0.16 -17.71 -24.99
CA TYR A 174 -0.64 -18.91 -24.74
C TYR A 174 -0.54 -19.91 -25.89
N SER A 175 -0.45 -19.42 -27.13
CA SER A 175 -0.30 -20.29 -28.31
C SER A 175 1.02 -21.07 -28.29
N GLU A 176 2.09 -20.43 -27.81
CA GLU A 176 3.42 -21.00 -27.65
C GLU A 176 3.42 -22.03 -26.52
N PHE A 177 2.74 -21.73 -25.42
CA PHE A 177 2.53 -22.66 -24.31
C PHE A 177 1.81 -23.93 -24.75
N ARG A 178 0.71 -23.82 -25.51
CA ARG A 178 -0.02 -24.98 -26.05
C ARG A 178 0.87 -25.88 -26.92
N ARG A 179 1.74 -25.28 -27.73
CA ARG A 179 2.75 -26.02 -28.52
C ARG A 179 3.82 -26.66 -27.64
N ALA A 180 4.24 -25.99 -26.56
CA ALA A 180 5.22 -26.51 -25.63
C ALA A 180 4.72 -27.75 -24.88
N LEU A 181 3.43 -27.81 -24.54
CA LEU A 181 2.82 -28.99 -23.90
C LEU A 181 3.01 -30.28 -24.70
N ALA A 182 3.06 -30.22 -26.04
CA ALA A 182 3.27 -31.41 -26.87
C ALA A 182 4.66 -32.06 -26.71
N VAL A 183 5.59 -31.37 -26.05
CA VAL A 183 7.01 -31.71 -26.02
C VAL A 183 7.47 -32.07 -24.61
N VAL A 184 6.84 -31.49 -23.58
CA VAL A 184 7.24 -31.68 -22.18
C VAL A 184 6.67 -32.98 -21.60
N PRO A 185 7.35 -33.57 -20.60
CA PRO A 185 6.84 -34.73 -19.88
C PRO A 185 5.45 -34.48 -19.30
N ALA A 186 4.57 -35.49 -19.38
CA ALA A 186 3.17 -35.42 -18.95
C ALA A 186 2.35 -34.26 -19.56
N GLY A 187 2.86 -33.63 -20.62
CA GLY A 187 2.16 -32.55 -21.31
C GLY A 187 1.11 -33.07 -22.28
N ASP A 188 -0.09 -32.50 -22.21
CA ASP A 188 -1.19 -32.78 -23.12
C ASP A 188 -1.73 -31.45 -23.71
N PRO A 189 -1.52 -31.19 -25.01
CA PRO A 189 -2.06 -30.01 -25.70
C PRO A 189 -3.60 -29.95 -25.72
N SER A 190 -4.30 -31.08 -25.58
CA SER A 190 -5.76 -31.14 -25.58
C SER A 190 -6.36 -30.64 -24.27
N ALA A 191 -5.67 -30.87 -23.15
CA ALA A 191 -6.00 -30.35 -21.81
C ALA A 191 -5.78 -28.84 -21.67
N ALA A 192 -5.26 -28.16 -22.69
CA ALA A 192 -4.94 -26.75 -22.61
C ALA A 192 -6.15 -25.81 -22.75
N GLY A 193 -7.25 -26.24 -23.36
CA GLY A 193 -8.36 -25.33 -23.65
C GLY A 193 -7.98 -24.12 -24.51
N SER A 194 -8.79 -23.06 -24.46
CA SER A 194 -8.64 -21.84 -25.29
C SER A 194 -7.89 -20.71 -24.61
N GLU A 195 -7.84 -20.70 -23.28
CA GLU A 195 -7.24 -19.63 -22.47
C GLU A 195 -6.59 -20.18 -21.19
N PRO A 196 -5.69 -19.41 -20.53
CA PRO A 196 -4.96 -19.89 -19.34
C PRO A 196 -5.82 -20.41 -18.19
N ASP A 197 -7.09 -19.99 -18.09
CA ASP A 197 -8.02 -20.42 -17.04
C ASP A 197 -8.70 -21.74 -17.32
N ALA A 198 -8.70 -22.18 -18.58
CA ALA A 198 -9.29 -23.42 -19.02
C ALA A 198 -8.29 -24.59 -18.99
N TYR A 199 -7.06 -24.36 -18.50
CA TYR A 199 -6.06 -25.41 -18.37
C TYR A 199 -6.45 -26.38 -17.26
N ASP A 200 -6.64 -27.66 -17.62
CA ASP A 200 -7.04 -28.74 -16.70
C ASP A 200 -6.03 -29.91 -16.71
N GLY A 201 -4.80 -29.63 -17.15
CA GLY A 201 -3.73 -30.61 -17.22
C GLY A 201 -2.84 -30.63 -15.97
N ASP A 202 -1.76 -31.42 -16.04
CA ASP A 202 -0.79 -31.57 -14.96
C ASP A 202 -0.04 -30.24 -14.64
N PRO A 203 -0.08 -29.74 -13.38
CA PRO A 203 0.59 -28.48 -13.01
C PRO A 203 2.11 -28.46 -13.23
N LEU A 204 2.78 -29.60 -13.10
CA LEU A 204 4.21 -29.73 -13.37
C LEU A 204 4.48 -29.64 -14.87
N ALA A 205 3.69 -30.31 -15.69
CA ALA A 205 3.78 -30.19 -17.16
C ALA A 205 3.56 -28.74 -17.62
N ALA A 206 2.58 -28.06 -17.02
CA ALA A 206 2.32 -26.64 -17.25
C ALA A 206 3.56 -25.78 -16.91
N SER A 207 4.22 -26.08 -15.81
CA SER A 207 5.40 -25.33 -15.36
C SER A 207 6.62 -25.57 -16.25
N LEU A 208 6.86 -26.81 -16.68
CA LEU A 208 7.91 -27.14 -17.65
C LEU A 208 7.65 -26.47 -19.01
N ALA A 209 6.38 -26.45 -19.46
CA ALA A 209 5.99 -25.76 -20.69
C ALA A 209 6.17 -24.24 -20.59
N ALA A 210 5.85 -23.63 -19.44
CA ALA A 210 6.08 -22.20 -19.21
C ALA A 210 7.57 -21.84 -19.24
N VAL A 211 8.43 -22.66 -18.61
CA VAL A 211 9.90 -22.50 -18.70
C VAL A 211 10.37 -22.62 -20.15
N ARG A 212 9.86 -23.59 -20.92
CA ARG A 212 10.21 -23.77 -22.33
C ARG A 212 9.86 -22.57 -23.23
N VAL A 213 8.80 -21.85 -22.89
CA VAL A 213 8.38 -20.63 -23.61
C VAL A 213 9.26 -19.44 -23.23
N ALA A 214 9.75 -19.41 -21.99
CA ALA A 214 10.55 -18.32 -21.46
C ALA A 214 11.93 -18.22 -22.13
N ALA A 215 12.50 -17.02 -22.11
CA ALA A 215 13.88 -16.75 -22.46
C ALA A 215 14.64 -16.41 -21.16
N LEU A 216 15.04 -17.44 -20.42
CA LEU A 216 15.71 -17.28 -19.13
C LEU A 216 17.23 -17.28 -19.30
N ASP A 217 17.88 -16.23 -18.82
CA ASP A 217 19.34 -16.13 -18.76
C ASP A 217 19.92 -16.75 -17.47
N ALA A 218 19.06 -16.99 -16.47
CA ALA A 218 19.41 -17.64 -15.22
C ALA A 218 19.18 -19.17 -15.28
N PRO A 219 19.98 -19.97 -14.57
CA PRO A 219 19.77 -21.42 -14.48
C PRO A 219 18.40 -21.77 -13.89
N VAL A 220 17.80 -22.84 -14.39
CA VAL A 220 16.55 -23.41 -13.83
C VAL A 220 16.89 -24.59 -12.92
N GLU A 221 16.50 -24.51 -11.66
CA GLU A 221 16.62 -25.59 -10.68
C GLU A 221 15.42 -26.54 -10.77
N LEU A 222 15.67 -27.82 -11.03
CA LEU A 222 14.68 -28.89 -11.01
C LEU A 222 14.83 -29.70 -9.73
N ARG A 223 13.72 -29.89 -9.02
CA ARG A 223 13.66 -30.62 -7.74
C ARG A 223 12.60 -31.70 -7.77
N GLY A 224 12.81 -32.76 -7.00
CA GLY A 224 11.79 -33.79 -6.73
C GLY A 224 11.14 -34.34 -8.00
N ASP A 225 9.82 -34.19 -8.13
CA ASP A 225 9.06 -34.68 -9.28
C ASP A 225 9.48 -34.01 -10.60
N ALA A 226 9.88 -32.74 -10.58
CA ALA A 226 10.37 -32.05 -11.77
C ALA A 226 11.68 -32.65 -12.28
N ALA A 227 12.59 -33.00 -11.37
CA ALA A 227 13.83 -33.69 -11.70
C ALA A 227 13.55 -35.08 -12.29
N ARG A 228 12.73 -35.89 -11.61
CA ARG A 228 12.35 -37.24 -12.04
C ARG A 228 11.69 -37.25 -13.43
N ALA A 229 10.76 -36.32 -13.67
CA ALA A 229 10.04 -36.25 -14.93
C ALA A 229 10.96 -35.89 -16.11
N VAL A 230 11.94 -35.02 -15.88
CA VAL A 230 12.93 -34.63 -16.90
C VAL A 230 13.99 -35.72 -17.11
N GLU A 231 14.42 -36.42 -16.06
CA GLU A 231 15.34 -37.56 -16.17
C GLU A 231 14.70 -38.74 -16.92
N ALA A 232 13.41 -39.01 -16.69
CA ALA A 232 12.68 -40.06 -17.39
C ALA A 232 12.42 -39.75 -18.87
N ALA A 233 12.59 -38.48 -19.28
CA ALA A 233 12.44 -38.09 -20.66
C ALA A 233 13.71 -38.43 -21.45
N GLU A 234 13.58 -39.14 -22.57
CA GLU A 234 14.72 -39.54 -23.43
C GLU A 234 15.43 -38.36 -24.15
N ARG A 235 15.13 -37.11 -23.78
CA ARG A 235 15.72 -35.89 -24.34
C ARG A 235 16.52 -35.16 -23.27
N SER A 236 17.59 -34.47 -23.68
CA SER A 236 18.37 -33.65 -22.75
C SER A 236 17.53 -32.52 -22.16
N ALA A 237 17.70 -32.26 -20.85
CA ALA A 237 16.97 -31.24 -20.11
C ALA A 237 17.04 -29.85 -20.76
N ARG A 238 18.22 -29.47 -21.29
CA ARG A 238 18.43 -28.21 -22.02
C ARG A 238 17.60 -28.14 -23.31
N SER A 239 17.52 -29.24 -24.07
CA SER A 239 16.70 -29.31 -25.28
C SER A 239 15.20 -29.28 -24.96
N LEU A 240 14.80 -29.90 -23.85
CA LEU A 240 13.41 -29.91 -23.36
C LEU A 240 12.95 -28.56 -22.85
N LEU A 241 13.80 -27.82 -22.15
CA LEU A 241 13.45 -26.54 -21.53
C LEU A 241 13.89 -25.32 -22.34
N ARG A 242 14.69 -25.49 -23.41
CA ARG A 242 15.25 -24.38 -24.20
C ARG A 242 15.98 -23.33 -23.34
N THR A 243 16.53 -23.74 -22.21
CA THR A 243 17.33 -22.88 -21.33
C THR A 243 18.81 -23.21 -21.49
N ALA A 244 19.65 -22.19 -21.29
CA ALA A 244 21.10 -22.33 -21.40
C ALA A 244 21.66 -23.23 -20.28
N ASP A 245 21.08 -23.15 -19.08
CA ASP A 245 21.53 -23.90 -17.92
C ASP A 245 20.36 -24.51 -17.13
N VAL A 246 20.54 -25.76 -16.67
CA VAL A 246 19.57 -26.52 -15.88
C VAL A 246 20.35 -27.23 -14.77
N ARG A 247 19.93 -27.02 -13.52
CA ARG A 247 20.51 -27.67 -12.34
C ARG A 247 19.51 -28.66 -11.79
N VAL A 248 19.91 -29.93 -11.71
CA VAL A 248 19.10 -30.97 -11.09
C VAL A 248 19.58 -31.14 -9.65
N GLU A 249 18.71 -30.87 -8.68
CA GLU A 249 19.01 -31.17 -7.28
C GLU A 249 18.84 -32.68 -7.09
N ALA A 250 19.96 -33.37 -6.81
CA ALA A 250 19.94 -34.81 -6.56
C ALA A 250 18.98 -35.10 -5.38
N PRO A 251 18.17 -36.17 -5.45
CA PRO A 251 17.30 -36.52 -4.34
C PRO A 251 18.17 -36.74 -3.10
N SER A 252 17.94 -35.94 -2.05
CA SER A 252 18.56 -36.16 -0.74
C SER A 252 18.32 -37.62 -0.37
N ARG A 253 19.41 -38.41 -0.32
CA ARG A 253 19.34 -39.79 0.15
C ARG A 253 18.70 -39.76 1.54
N PRO A 254 17.61 -40.51 1.80
CA PRO A 254 17.08 -40.60 3.15
C PRO A 254 18.20 -41.17 4.03
N GLY A 255 18.53 -40.44 5.10
CA GLY A 255 19.51 -40.87 6.09
C GLY A 255 19.08 -42.21 6.68
N PHE A 256 20.03 -43.15 6.71
CA PHE A 256 19.92 -44.46 7.35
C PHE A 256 19.69 -44.35 8.85
#